data_AF-A0A9J7BJ56-F1
#
_entry.id   AF-A0A9J7BJ56-F1
#
_cell.length_a   1.000
_cell.length_b   1.000
_cell.length_c   1.000
_cell.angle_alpha   90.00
_cell.angle_beta   90.00
_cell.angle_gamma   90.00
#
_symmetry.space_group_name_H-M   'P 1'
#
loop_
_entity.id
_entity.type
_entity.pdbx_description
1 polymer ?
#
loop_
_entity_poly.entity_id
_entity_poly.type
_entity_poly.pdbx_seq_one_letter_code
_entity_poly.pdbx_strand_id
1 'polypeptide(L)'
;MTATTTRFRFAVSEVEVATDLPRRRRRITPELGRALEKLNHAIEYLTDEYIHQGSSITELNDHACTVDLLKTLRKQIYLDAPEVLPFAQRCKTFLTQLFA
;
A
#
# COMPACT_ATOMS: atom_id res chain seq x y z
N MET A 1 -17.61 -18.62 22.82
CA MET A 1 -17.40 -17.80 21.61
C MET A 1 -15.94 -17.94 21.23
N THR A 2 -15.62 -18.67 20.15
CA THR A 2 -14.23 -18.94 19.74
C THR A 2 -13.80 -17.90 18.71
N ALA A 3 -12.81 -17.07 19.04
CA ALA A 3 -12.24 -16.08 18.13
C ALA A 3 -11.31 -16.77 17.12
N THR A 4 -11.71 -16.80 15.85
CA THR A 4 -10.88 -17.29 14.75
C THR A 4 -9.86 -16.21 14.39
N THR A 5 -8.70 -16.23 15.05
CA THR A 5 -7.58 -15.35 14.70
C THR A 5 -6.91 -15.88 13.43
N THR A 6 -7.36 -15.40 12.28
CA THR A 6 -6.69 -15.60 10.99
C THR A 6 -5.32 -14.92 11.04
N ARG A 7 -4.26 -15.72 11.22
CA ARG A 7 -2.88 -15.25 11.12
C ARG A 7 -2.56 -14.93 9.66
N PHE A 8 -2.52 -13.66 9.32
CA PHE A 8 -1.90 -13.22 8.08
C PHE A 8 -0.38 -13.43 8.18
N ARG A 9 0.14 -14.38 7.39
CA ARG A 9 1.58 -14.56 7.21
C ARG A 9 2.03 -13.62 6.10
N PHE A 10 2.53 -12.45 6.46
CA PHE A 10 3.28 -11.62 5.53
C PHE A 10 4.73 -12.12 5.55
N ALA A 11 5.16 -12.73 4.45
CA ALA A 11 6.58 -12.85 4.18
C ALA A 11 7.08 -11.42 3.96
N VAL A 12 7.73 -10.85 4.97
CA VAL A 12 8.51 -9.62 4.80
C VAL A 12 9.70 -10.02 3.95
N SER A 13 9.50 -10.06 2.63
CA SER A 13 10.60 -10.05 1.68
C SER A 13 11.30 -8.70 1.90
N GLU A 14 12.60 -8.75 2.14
CA GLU A 14 13.47 -7.59 2.25
C GLU A 14 13.28 -6.72 1.00
N VAL A 15 12.45 -5.68 1.11
CA VAL A 15 12.18 -4.77 0.00
C VAL A 15 13.33 -3.78 0.00
N GLU A 16 14.33 -4.04 -0.85
CA GLU A 16 15.23 -2.99 -1.30
C GLU A 16 14.38 -1.81 -1.77
N VAL A 17 14.48 -0.69 -1.07
CA VAL A 17 13.75 0.54 -1.41
C VAL A 17 14.41 1.13 -2.64
N ALA A 18 14.09 0.59 -3.81
CA ALA A 18 14.41 1.18 -5.09
C ALA A 18 13.69 2.53 -5.18
N THR A 19 14.42 3.62 -5.06
CA THR A 19 13.92 5.00 -5.09
C THR A 19 13.55 5.49 -6.51
N ASP A 20 13.56 4.62 -7.52
CA ASP A 20 13.38 5.01 -8.92
C ASP A 20 12.41 4.09 -9.69
N LEU A 21 11.29 3.75 -9.07
CA LEU A 21 10.19 3.15 -9.85
C LEU A 21 9.59 4.25 -10.73
N PRO A 22 9.57 4.08 -12.06
CA PRO A 22 8.98 5.07 -12.96
C PRO A 22 7.55 5.35 -12.50
N ARG A 23 7.17 6.63 -12.46
CA ARG A 23 5.87 7.12 -11.97
C ARG A 23 4.74 6.69 -12.92
N ARG A 24 4.46 5.39 -12.96
CA ARG A 24 3.46 4.76 -13.83
C ARG A 24 2.11 4.89 -13.16
N ARG A 25 1.13 5.36 -13.93
CA ARG A 25 -0.26 5.45 -13.48
C ARG A 25 -0.77 4.02 -13.25
N ARG A 26 -1.36 3.74 -12.10
CA ARG A 26 -1.95 2.44 -11.76
C ARG A 26 -3.46 2.49 -11.80
N ARG A 27 -4.10 1.39 -12.17
CA ARG A 27 -5.56 1.26 -12.20
C ARG A 27 -6.02 0.82 -10.81
N ILE A 28 -6.47 1.79 -10.02
CA ILE A 28 -7.05 1.54 -8.71
C ILE A 28 -8.51 1.13 -8.93
N THR A 29 -8.88 -0.08 -8.52
CA THR A 29 -10.29 -0.51 -8.52
C THR A 29 -11.01 0.14 -7.33
N PRO A 30 -12.36 0.23 -7.35
CA PRO A 30 -13.10 0.76 -6.21
C PRO A 30 -12.82 0.04 -4.89
N GLU A 31 -12.64 -1.29 -4.92
CA GLU A 31 -12.32 -2.10 -3.74
C GLU A 31 -10.93 -1.76 -3.21
N LEU A 32 -9.95 -1.61 -4.10
CA LEU A 32 -8.59 -1.23 -3.74
C LEU A 32 -8.54 0.20 -3.18
N GLY A 33 -9.28 1.12 -3.79
CA GLY A 33 -9.45 2.49 -3.28
C GLY A 33 -10.00 2.50 -1.86
N ARG A 34 -11.05 1.70 -1.60
CA ARG A 34 -11.65 1.57 -0.27
C ARG A 34 -10.70 0.94 0.76
N ALA A 35 -9.86 0.00 0.35
CA ALA A 35 -8.83 -0.56 1.22
C ALA A 35 -7.77 0.50 1.59
N LEU A 36 -7.31 1.28 0.61
CA LEU A 36 -6.36 2.38 0.83
C LEU A 36 -6.93 3.48 1.73
N GLU A 37 -8.21 3.81 1.56
CA GLU A 37 -8.92 4.79 2.40
C GLU A 37 -8.99 4.35 3.86
N LYS A 38 -9.44 3.11 4.13
CA LYS A 38 -9.47 2.55 5.49
C LYS A 38 -8.09 2.53 6.13
N LEU A 39 -7.06 2.18 5.35
CA LEU A 39 -5.69 2.11 5.84
C LEU A 39 -5.14 3.50 6.15
N ASN A 40 -5.42 4.51 5.33
CA ASN A 40 -5.03 5.90 5.63
C ASN A 40 -5.71 6.41 6.90
N HIS A 41 -7.00 6.16 7.09
CA HIS A 41 -7.69 6.56 8.32
C HIS A 41 -7.15 5.86 9.57
N ALA A 42 -6.75 4.59 9.47
CA ALA A 42 -6.12 3.89 10.57
C ALA A 42 -4.76 4.52 10.95
N ILE A 43 -3.95 4.90 9.94
CA ILE A 43 -2.66 5.57 10.15
C ILE A 43 -2.87 6.94 10.80
N GLU A 44 -3.83 7.72 10.30
CA GLU A 44 -4.18 9.04 10.82
C GLU A 44 -4.62 8.94 12.28
N TYR A 45 -5.57 8.06 12.57
CA TYR A 45 -6.06 7.85 13.94
C TYR A 45 -4.95 7.44 14.91
N LEU A 46 -4.11 6.47 14.54
CA LEU A 46 -3.01 6.02 15.39
C LEU A 46 -1.96 7.11 15.61
N THR A 47 -1.74 7.96 14.61
CA THR A 47 -0.80 9.09 14.72
C THR A 47 -1.37 10.16 15.64
N ASP A 48 -2.65 10.50 15.47
CA ASP A 48 -3.35 11.49 16.29
C ASP A 48 -3.47 11.03 17.75
N GLU A 49 -3.83 9.76 17.98
CA GLU A 49 -3.89 9.15 19.31
C GLU A 49 -2.53 9.21 20.00
N TYR A 50 -1.45 8.89 19.27
CA TYR A 50 -0.10 8.96 19.78
C TYR A 50 0.32 10.39 20.17
N ILE A 51 0.07 11.37 19.28
CA ILE A 51 0.36 12.79 19.55
C ILE A 51 -0.45 13.28 20.75
N HIS A 52 -1.69 12.84 20.88
CA HIS A 52 -2.60 13.25 21.95
C HIS A 52 -2.21 12.66 23.32
N GLN A 53 -1.75 11.41 23.38
CA GLN A 53 -1.46 10.72 24.63
C GLN A 53 -0.11 11.12 25.25
N GLY A 54 0.81 11.75 24.49
CA GLY A 54 2.09 12.21 25.04
C GLY A 54 2.90 11.07 25.67
N SER A 55 2.98 9.94 24.97
CA SER A 55 3.40 8.64 25.49
C SER A 55 4.89 8.57 25.85
N SER A 56 5.24 7.58 26.68
CA SER A 56 6.62 7.28 27.08
C SER A 56 7.51 6.85 25.90
N ILE A 57 8.84 6.90 26.07
CA ILE A 57 9.83 6.54 25.02
C ILE A 57 9.62 5.10 24.49
N THR A 58 9.15 4.17 25.33
CA THR A 58 8.88 2.78 24.91
C THR A 58 7.64 2.70 24.02
N GLU A 59 6.57 3.40 24.38
CA GLU A 59 5.34 3.49 23.58
C GLU A 59 5.60 4.22 22.23
N LEU A 60 6.49 5.21 22.21
CA LEU A 60 6.94 5.88 20.97
C LEU A 60 7.53 4.88 19.96
N ASN A 61 8.37 3.96 20.41
CA ASN A 61 9.01 2.98 19.51
C ASN A 61 8.00 1.98 18.95
N ASP A 62 7.06 1.51 19.78
CA ASP A 62 6.03 0.56 19.34
C ASP A 62 5.01 1.21 18.38
N HIS A 63 4.62 2.47 18.64
CA HIS A 63 3.77 3.24 17.74
C HIS A 63 4.47 3.57 16.42
N ALA A 64 5.74 3.99 16.46
CA ALA A 64 6.52 4.26 15.25
C ALA A 64 6.63 3.01 14.37
N CYS A 65 6.91 1.85 14.98
CA CYS A 65 6.97 0.56 14.27
C CYS A 65 5.61 0.21 13.63
N THR A 66 4.51 0.42 14.35
CA THR A 66 3.15 0.17 13.86
C THR A 66 2.80 1.07 12.67
N VAL A 67 3.08 2.37 12.78
CA VAL A 67 2.82 3.33 11.69
C VAL A 67 3.67 3.01 10.46
N ASP A 68 4.93 2.64 10.62
CA ASP A 68 5.81 2.30 9.51
C ASP A 68 5.43 0.98 8.83
N LEU A 69 4.94 0.00 9.59
CA LEU A 69 4.35 -1.21 9.04
C LEU A 69 3.12 -0.88 8.17
N LEU A 70 2.21 -0.03 8.67
CA LEU A 70 1.01 0.37 7.92
C LEU A 70 1.36 1.19 6.67
N LYS A 71 2.35 2.08 6.75
CA LYS A 71 2.87 2.81 5.58
C LYS A 71 3.46 1.86 4.54
N THR A 72 4.14 0.80 4.97
CA THR A 72 4.71 -0.22 4.09
C THR A 72 3.59 -1.02 3.41
N LEU A 73 2.59 -1.45 4.18
CA LEU A 73 1.42 -2.13 3.65
C LEU A 73 0.66 -1.26 2.63
N ARG A 74 0.52 0.05 2.89
CA ARG A 74 -0.10 0.99 1.95
C ARG A 74 0.62 1.03 0.61
N LYS A 75 1.96 1.04 0.65
CA LYS A 75 2.78 0.99 -0.56
C LYS A 75 2.58 -0.33 -1.30
N GLN A 76 2.58 -1.47 -0.59
CA GLN A 76 2.34 -2.79 -1.21
C GLN A 76 0.97 -2.86 -1.90
N ILE A 77 -0.10 -2.45 -1.21
CA ILE A 77 -1.46 -2.43 -1.79
C ILE A 77 -1.51 -1.56 -3.06
N TYR A 78 -0.81 -0.42 -3.07
CA TYR A 78 -0.69 0.40 -4.27
C TYR A 78 0.10 -0.31 -5.39
N LEU A 79 1.16 -1.05 -5.03
CA LEU A 79 2.01 -1.78 -5.97
C LEU A 79 1.38 -3.07 -6.52
N ASP A 80 0.35 -3.60 -5.86
CA ASP A 80 -0.44 -4.72 -6.38
C ASP A 80 -1.44 -4.27 -7.46
N ALA A 81 -1.72 -2.96 -7.55
CA ALA A 81 -2.60 -2.41 -8.58
C ALA A 81 -1.97 -2.55 -9.98
N PRO A 82 -2.71 -3.05 -10.99
CA PRO A 82 -2.16 -3.21 -12.33
C PRO A 82 -1.79 -1.85 -12.94
N GLU A 83 -0.64 -1.80 -13.61
CA GLU A 83 -0.18 -0.60 -14.30
C GLU A 83 -1.10 -0.27 -15.49
N VAL A 84 -1.42 1.02 -15.65
CA VAL A 84 -2.12 1.52 -16.82
C VAL A 84 -1.09 1.67 -17.93
N LEU A 85 -1.25 0.87 -18.99
CA LEU A 85 -0.44 0.99 -20.20
C LEU A 85 -0.49 2.44 -20.72
N PRO A 86 0.66 3.08 -20.97
CA PRO A 86 0.71 4.36 -21.66
C PRO A 86 -0.04 4.28 -22.99
N PHE A 87 -0.64 5.39 -23.41
CA PHE A 87 -1.36 5.47 -24.69
C PHE A 87 -0.52 4.97 -25.87
N ALA A 88 0.78 5.32 -25.92
CA ALA A 88 1.71 4.86 -26.94
C ALA A 88 1.84 3.32 -27.00
N GLN A 89 1.86 2.65 -25.84
CA GLN A 89 1.88 1.19 -25.79
C GLN A 89 0.54 0.59 -26.24
N ARG A 90 -0.59 1.21 -25.88
CA ARG A 90 -1.92 0.79 -26.36
C ARG A 90 -2.02 0.87 -27.89
N CYS A 91 -1.53 1.95 -28.50
CA CYS A 91 -1.47 2.10 -29.95
C CYS A 91 -0.55 1.06 -30.60
N LYS A 92 0.63 0.80 -30.03
CA LYS A 92 1.54 -0.22 -30.54
C LYS A 92 0.90 -1.60 -30.54
N THR A 93 0.29 -2.01 -29.42
CA THR A 93 -0.40 -3.30 -29.31
C THR A 93 -1.56 -3.40 -30.31
N PHE A 94 -2.34 -2.33 -30.47
CA PHE A 94 -3.44 -2.28 -31.43
C PHE A 94 -2.94 -2.43 -32.87
N LEU A 95 -1.88 -1.71 -33.27
CA LEU A 95 -1.30 -1.83 -34.60
C LEU A 95 -0.75 -3.25 -34.84
N THR A 96 -0.03 -3.82 -33.87
CA THR A 96 0.46 -5.20 -34.01
C THR A 96 -0.65 -6.25 -34.11
N GLN A 97 -1.83 -6.00 -33.53
CA GLN A 97 -2.99 -6.88 -33.63
C GLN A 97 -3.80 -6.67 -34.92
N LEU A 98 -3.75 -5.47 -35.50
CA LEU A 98 -4.45 -5.13 -36.74
C LEU A 98 -3.72 -5.65 -37.99
N PHE A 99 -2.40 -5.80 -37.90
CA PHE A 99 -1.52 -6.26 -38.98
C PHE A 99 -1.04 -7.72 -38.80
N ALA A 100 -1.69 -8.49 -37.92
CA ALA A 100 -1.48 -9.93 -37.72
C ALA A 100 -2.68 -10.71 -38.28
#